data_AF-A0A382XIW1-F1
#
_entry.id   AF-A0A382XIW1-F1
#
_cell.length_a   1.000
_cell.length_b   1.000
_cell.length_c   1.000
_cell.angle_alpha   90.00
_cell.angle_beta   90.00
_cell.angle_gamma   90.00
#
_symmetry.space_group_name_H-M   'P 1'
#
loop_
_entity.id
_entity.type
_entity.pdbx_description
1 polymer ?
#
loop_
_entity_poly.entity_id
_entity_poly.type
_entity_poly.pdbx_seq_one_letter_code
_entity_poly.pdbx_strand_id
1 'polypeptide(L)'
;LKGPTDIISNGTKTYINPTNTPGMTVGGTGDILSGIIAGMLARNRNALESAVISAYFNGLAGKSTQKKLGSHMTATDLLDALPSVMKSFDKIK
;
A
#
# COMPACT_ATOMS: atom_id res chain seq x y z
N LEU A 1 -0.62 1.49 -12.60
CA LEU A 1 -1.99 2.02 -12.84
C LEU A 1 -2.83 1.76 -11.61
N LYS A 2 -3.40 2.80 -11.00
CA LYS A 2 -4.22 2.68 -9.79
C LYS A 2 -5.67 2.34 -10.16
N GLY A 3 -6.34 1.53 -9.33
CA GLY A 3 -7.75 1.21 -9.50
C GLY A 3 -8.29 0.33 -8.36
N PRO A 4 -9.51 -0.23 -8.52
CA PRO A 4 -10.02 -1.27 -7.61
C PRO A 4 -9.05 -2.45 -7.49
N THR A 5 -8.33 -2.72 -8.59
CA THR A 5 -7.19 -3.60 -8.65
C THR A 5 -6.03 -2.82 -9.24
N ASP A 6 -4.91 -2.71 -8.51
CA ASP A 6 -3.74 -2.01 -9.02
C ASP A 6 -2.96 -2.91 -9.98
N ILE A 7 -2.49 -2.32 -11.08
CA ILE A 7 -1.61 -2.96 -12.06
C ILE A 7 -0.23 -2.32 -11.96
N ILE A 8 0.77 -3.11 -11.58
CA ILE A 8 2.15 -2.65 -11.42
C ILE A 8 2.99 -3.32 -12.51
N SER A 9 3.57 -2.53 -13.42
CA SER A 9 4.34 -3.06 -14.55
C SER A 9 5.58 -2.21 -14.82
N ASN A 10 6.65 -2.87 -15.29
CA ASN A 10 7.83 -2.21 -15.86
C ASN A 10 7.93 -2.40 -17.39
N GLY A 11 6.85 -2.85 -18.04
CA GLY A 11 6.80 -3.15 -19.47
C GLY A 11 7.23 -4.57 -19.86
N THR A 12 7.88 -5.33 -18.96
CA THR A 12 8.27 -6.73 -19.20
C THR A 12 7.64 -7.71 -18.20
N LYS A 13 7.46 -7.26 -16.96
CA LYS A 13 6.76 -7.98 -15.89
C LYS A 13 5.60 -7.14 -15.40
N THR A 14 4.50 -7.81 -15.09
CA THR A 14 3.28 -7.19 -14.59
C THR A 14 2.77 -7.95 -13.38
N TYR A 15 2.43 -7.21 -12.33
CA TYR A 15 1.82 -7.69 -11.11
C TYR A 15 0.45 -7.05 -10.94
N ILE A 16 -0.44 -7.79 -10.27
CA ILE A 16 -1.83 -7.39 -10.04
C ILE A 16 -2.06 -7.42 -8.53
N ASN A 17 -2.63 -6.34 -7.98
CA ASN A 17 -2.87 -6.20 -6.56
C ASN A 17 -4.35 -5.88 -6.27
N PRO A 18 -5.18 -6.89 -5.94
CA PRO A 18 -6.62 -6.72 -5.65
C PRO A 18 -6.88 -6.39 -4.17
N THR A 19 -5.94 -5.73 -3.49
CA THR A 19 -6.06 -5.42 -2.06
C THR A 19 -6.74 -4.09 -1.77
N ASN A 20 -7.05 -3.27 -2.77
CA ASN A 20 -7.72 -2.00 -2.54
C ASN A 20 -9.15 -2.22 -2.07
N THR A 21 -9.67 -1.21 -1.39
CA THR A 21 -10.99 -1.26 -0.77
C THR A 21 -11.69 0.08 -0.93
N PRO A 22 -13.03 0.15 -1.00
CA PRO A 22 -13.75 1.40 -1.23
C PRO A 22 -13.42 2.50 -0.20
N GLY A 23 -13.06 2.15 1.04
CA GLY A 23 -12.66 3.13 2.05
C GLY A 23 -11.40 3.91 1.67
N MET A 24 -10.59 3.43 0.73
CA MET A 24 -9.38 4.12 0.27
C MET A 24 -9.66 5.21 -0.78
N THR A 25 -10.91 5.39 -1.21
CA THR A 25 -11.31 6.48 -2.13
C THR A 25 -11.43 7.83 -1.39
N VAL A 26 -10.40 8.19 -0.64
CA VAL A 26 -10.26 9.47 0.06
C VAL A 26 -9.01 10.18 -0.43
N GLY A 27 -9.04 11.52 -0.43
CA GLY A 27 -7.89 12.33 -0.80
C GLY A 27 -6.68 12.00 0.07
N GLY A 28 -5.50 11.87 -0.53
CA GLY A 28 -4.24 11.61 0.19
C GLY A 28 -3.76 10.15 0.21
N THR A 29 -4.60 9.15 -0.08
CA THR A 29 -4.16 7.73 -0.09
C THR A 29 -3.12 7.45 -1.18
N GLY A 30 -3.19 8.18 -2.30
CA GLY A 30 -2.18 8.13 -3.36
C GLY A 30 -0.83 8.73 -2.97
N ASP A 31 -0.84 9.76 -2.11
CA ASP A 31 0.38 10.40 -1.60
C ASP A 31 1.08 9.48 -0.61
N ILE A 32 0.31 8.81 0.25
CA ILE A 32 0.83 7.77 1.14
C ILE A 32 1.46 6.63 0.34
N LEU A 33 0.76 6.10 -0.67
CA LEU A 33 1.33 5.05 -1.53
C LEU A 33 2.66 5.50 -2.15
N SER A 34 2.73 6.74 -2.65
CA SER A 34 3.96 7.29 -3.24
C SER A 34 5.10 7.39 -2.21
N GLY A 35 4.79 7.82 -0.97
CA GLY A 35 5.75 7.87 0.13
C GLY A 35 6.28 6.49 0.53
N ILE A 36 5.41 5.48 0.62
CA ILE A 36 5.82 4.10 0.90
C ILE A 36 6.75 3.59 -0.20
N ILE A 37 6.41 3.81 -1.48
CA ILE A 37 7.24 3.39 -2.62
C ILE A 37 8.62 4.03 -2.55
N ALA A 38 8.69 5.35 -2.28
CA ALA A 38 9.96 6.05 -2.14
C ALA A 38 10.81 5.48 -1.00
N GLY A 39 10.21 5.23 0.17
CA GLY A 39 10.90 4.63 1.32
C GLY A 39 11.37 3.20 1.06
N MET A 40 10.56 2.39 0.38
CA MET A 40 10.94 1.03 -0.01
C MET A 40 12.05 1.02 -1.05
N LEU A 41 11.97 1.90 -2.05
CA LEU A 41 12.98 2.01 -3.09
C LEU A 41 14.35 2.43 -2.53
N ALA A 42 14.36 3.34 -1.55
CA ALA A 42 15.57 3.73 -0.83
C ALA A 42 16.25 2.54 -0.14
N ARG A 43 15.50 1.49 0.22
CA ARG A 43 16.02 0.27 0.87
C ARG A 43 16.31 -0.87 -0.11
N ASN A 44 15.42 -1.11 -1.09
CA ASN A 44 15.41 -2.35 -1.88
C ASN A 44 16.08 -2.24 -3.27
N ARG A 45 16.52 -1.05 -3.72
CA ARG A 45 17.18 -0.76 -5.03
C ARG A 45 16.45 -1.25 -6.31
N ASN A 46 15.40 -2.06 -6.21
CA ASN A 46 14.58 -2.55 -7.30
C ASN A 46 13.22 -1.82 -7.31
N ALA A 47 12.98 -1.02 -8.35
CA ALA A 47 11.77 -0.20 -8.48
C ALA A 47 10.48 -1.02 -8.58
N LEU A 48 10.50 -2.11 -9.35
CA LEU A 48 9.30 -2.93 -9.56
C LEU A 48 8.90 -3.64 -8.26
N GLU A 49 9.86 -4.27 -7.58
CA GLU A 49 9.59 -4.94 -6.31
C GLU A 49 9.16 -3.96 -5.23
N SER A 50 9.80 -2.79 -5.16
CA SER A 50 9.40 -1.73 -4.21
C SER A 50 7.98 -1.27 -4.46
N ALA A 51 7.57 -1.09 -5.72
CA ALA A 51 6.21 -0.73 -6.08
C ALA A 51 5.19 -1.82 -5.70
N VAL A 52 5.51 -3.09 -5.98
CA VAL A 52 4.65 -4.24 -5.66
C VAL A 52 4.42 -4.37 -4.15
N ILE A 53 5.50 -4.37 -3.37
CA ILE A 53 5.42 -4.51 -1.90
C ILE A 53 4.66 -3.33 -1.29
N SER A 54 4.92 -2.12 -1.76
CA SER A 54 4.25 -0.92 -1.26
C SER A 54 2.76 -0.91 -1.55
N ALA A 55 2.36 -1.29 -2.77
CA ALA A 55 0.94 -1.41 -3.14
C ALA A 55 0.22 -2.44 -2.26
N TYR A 56 0.88 -3.56 -1.99
CA TYR A 56 0.34 -4.61 -1.12
C TYR A 56 0.16 -4.11 0.33
N PHE A 57 1.18 -3.49 0.93
CA PHE A 57 1.06 -2.94 2.29
C PHE A 57 0.04 -1.82 2.39
N ASN A 58 -0.03 -0.93 1.41
CA ASN A 58 -1.02 0.14 1.36
C ASN A 58 -2.45 -0.41 1.35
N GLY A 59 -2.73 -1.45 0.54
CA GLY A 59 -4.05 -2.06 0.50
C GLY A 59 -4.39 -2.87 1.76
N LEU A 60 -3.41 -3.57 2.36
CA LEU A 60 -3.62 -4.23 3.65
C LEU A 60 -3.91 -3.24 4.78
N ALA A 61 -3.18 -2.12 4.83
CA ALA A 61 -3.46 -1.03 5.76
C ALA A 61 -4.87 -0.46 5.53
N GLY A 62 -5.23 -0.18 4.28
CA GLY A 62 -6.58 0.26 3.91
C GLY A 62 -7.68 -0.70 4.38
N LYS A 63 -7.53 -2.01 4.14
CA LYS A 63 -8.48 -3.03 4.62
C LYS A 63 -8.58 -3.07 6.14
N SER A 64 -7.44 -3.00 6.83
CA SER A 64 -7.38 -2.99 8.30
C SER A 64 -8.08 -1.77 8.88
N THR A 65 -7.80 -0.59 8.33
CA THR A 65 -8.40 0.67 8.77
C THR A 65 -9.89 0.74 8.45
N GLN A 66 -10.32 0.35 7.24
CA GLN A 66 -11.74 0.30 6.89
C GLN A 66 -12.52 -0.67 7.78
N LYS A 67 -11.93 -1.79 8.20
CA LYS A 67 -12.57 -2.70 9.15
C LYS A 67 -12.85 -2.03 10.51
N LYS A 68 -12.03 -1.06 10.91
CA LYS A 68 -12.16 -0.33 12.19
C LYS A 68 -13.07 0.89 12.10
N LEU A 69 -12.94 1.67 11.03
CA LEU A 69 -13.57 3.00 10.89
C LEU A 69 -14.72 3.03 9.86
N GLY A 70 -14.94 1.93 9.14
CA GLY A 70 -15.90 1.89 8.05
C GLY A 70 -15.55 2.89 6.93
N SER A 71 -16.56 3.58 6.42
CA SER A 71 -16.42 4.56 5.34
C SER A 71 -15.84 5.91 5.78
N HIS A 72 -15.50 6.07 7.06
CA HIS A 72 -15.02 7.34 7.64
C HIS A 72 -13.49 7.42 7.75
N MET A 73 -12.76 6.45 7.17
CA MET A 73 -11.31 6.50 7.23
C MET A 73 -10.74 7.69 6.45
N THR A 74 -9.71 8.29 7.00
CA THR A 74 -8.90 9.30 6.34
C THR A 74 -7.61 8.67 5.80
N ALA A 75 -6.85 9.44 5.01
CA ALA A 75 -5.51 9.01 4.60
C ALA A 75 -4.60 8.78 5.82
N THR A 76 -4.64 9.65 6.82
CA THR A 76 -3.78 9.54 8.01
C THR A 76 -4.08 8.27 8.82
N ASP A 77 -5.34 7.85 8.91
CA ASP A 77 -5.70 6.59 9.58
C ASP A 77 -5.11 5.35 8.88
N LEU A 78 -4.89 5.43 7.56
CA LEU A 78 -4.17 4.40 6.81
C LEU A 78 -2.68 4.43 7.16
N LEU A 79 -2.07 5.62 7.20
CA LEU A 79 -0.67 5.82 7.57
C LEU A 79 -0.38 5.21 8.95
N ASP A 80 -1.24 5.48 9.93
CA ASP A 80 -1.10 4.95 11.30
C ASP A 80 -1.22 3.42 11.37
N ALA A 81 -1.92 2.80 10.42
CA ALA A 81 -2.05 1.35 10.34
C ALA A 81 -0.85 0.64 9.70
N LEU A 82 -0.01 1.35 8.94
CA LEU A 82 1.11 0.75 8.21
C LEU A 82 2.09 -0.02 9.10
N PRO A 83 2.58 0.51 10.24
CA PRO A 83 3.50 -0.23 11.09
C PRO A 83 2.92 -1.56 11.59
N SER A 84 1.63 -1.58 11.95
CA SER A 84 0.96 -2.80 12.41
C SER A 84 0.89 -3.88 11.33
N VAL A 85 0.66 -3.48 10.07
CA VAL A 85 0.59 -4.40 8.93
C VAL A 85 1.97 -4.89 8.53
N MET A 86 2.97 -4.01 8.54
CA MET A 86 4.33 -4.38 8.18
C MET A 86 4.98 -5.30 9.22
N LYS A 87 4.66 -5.11 10.50
CA LYS A 87 5.21 -5.90 11.62
C LYS A 87 5.05 -7.41 11.44
N SER A 88 3.97 -7.88 10.81
CA SER A 88 3.77 -9.33 10.57
C SER A 88 4.77 -9.93 9.57
N PHE A 89 5.53 -9.11 8.85
CA PHE A 89 6.54 -9.52 7.88
C PHE A 89 7.97 -9.29 8.38
N ASP A 90 8.14 -8.74 9.58
CA ASP A 90 9.45 -8.54 10.18
C ASP A 90 10.12 -9.89 10.43
N LYS A 91 11.31 -10.08 9.86
CA LYS A 91 12.19 -11.20 10.18
C LYS A 91 13.24 -10.71 11.15
N ILE A 92 12.97 -10.88 12.45
CA ILE A 92 13.98 -10.68 13.48
C ILE A 92 14.93 -11.89 13.38
N LYS A 93 16.17 -11.64 12.95
CA LYS A 93 17.27 -12.60 13.04
C LYS A 93 17.98 -12.44 14.36
#